data_AF-A0A519SUJ6-F1
#
_entry.id   AF-A0A519SUJ6-F1
#
_cell.length_a   1.000
_cell.length_b   1.000
_cell.length_c   1.000
_cell.angle_alpha   90.00
_cell.angle_beta   90.00
_cell.angle_gamma   90.00
#
_symmetry.space_group_name_H-M   'P 1'
#
loop_
_entity.id
_entity.type
_entity.pdbx_description
1 polymer ?
#
loop_
_entity_poly.entity_id
_entity_poly.type
_entity_poly.pdbx_seq_one_letter_code
_entity_poly.pdbx_strand_id
1 'polypeptide(L)' 'ERAQPDLINGSRRRRLAAGSGTDIQQVNALMKQFEDMRKMMRTMNKMSQTKGGMAQMAKMMGGMKGGGMPGMGRR' A
#
# COMPACT_ATOMS: atom_id res chain seq x y z
N GLU A 1 23.31 4.50 -1.60
CA GLU A 1 22.56 3.24 -1.40
C GLU A 1 21.04 3.42 -1.15
N ARG A 2 20.54 4.57 -0.68
CA ARG A 2 19.11 4.78 -0.32
C ARG A 2 18.10 4.85 -1.49
N ALA A 3 18.54 5.19 -2.70
CA ALA A 3 17.65 5.46 -3.83
C ALA A 3 17.19 4.22 -4.61
N GLN A 4 17.85 3.06 -4.43
CA GLN A 4 17.56 1.83 -5.16
C GLN A 4 17.67 0.60 -4.24
N PRO A 5 16.58 0.24 -3.52
CA PRO A 5 16.55 -0.93 -2.65
C PRO A 5 16.56 -2.26 -3.43
N ASP A 6 16.26 -2.24 -4.73
CA ASP A 6 16.30 -3.39 -5.64
C ASP A 6 17.72 -4.00 -5.76
N LEU A 7 18.75 -3.27 -5.30
CA LEU A 7 20.16 -3.67 -5.26
C LEU A 7 20.61 -4.27 -3.92
N ILE A 8 19.72 -4.58 -2.98
CA ILE A 8 20.08 -5.23 -1.70
C ILE A 8 20.26 -6.75 -1.90
N ASN A 9 21.41 -7.10 -2.47
CA ASN A 9 21.88 -8.49 -2.59
C ASN A 9 22.27 -9.08 -1.21
N GLY A 10 22.54 -10.38 -1.16
CA GLY A 10 22.90 -11.08 0.10
C GLY A 10 24.17 -10.55 0.77
N SER A 11 25.14 -10.07 -0.01
CA SER A 11 26.39 -9.48 0.51
C SER A 11 26.12 -8.16 1.25
N ARG A 12 25.28 -7.28 0.68
CA ARG A 12 24.86 -6.03 1.33
C ARG A 12 24.08 -6.28 2.61
N ARG A 13 23.19 -7.28 2.63
CA ARG A 13 22.45 -7.65 3.85
C ARG A 13 23.37 -8.14 4.95
N ARG A 14 24.41 -8.90 4.61
CA ARG A 14 25.43 -9.34 5.57
C ARG A 14 26.25 -8.16 6.11
N ARG A 15 26.59 -7.18 5.27
CA ARG A 15 27.28 -5.96 5.71
C ARG A 15 26.40 -5.08 6.62
N LEU A 16 25.11 -4.99 6.31
CA LEU A 16 24.14 -4.27 7.15
C LEU A 16 24.01 -4.95 8.51
N ALA A 17 23.76 -6.26 8.54
CA ALA A 17 23.70 -7.05 9.76
C ALA A 17 24.96 -6.86 10.63
N ALA A 18 26.15 -7.00 10.04
CA ALA A 18 27.41 -6.79 10.72
C ALA A 18 27.61 -5.34 11.21
N GLY A 19 27.19 -4.34 10.43
CA GLY A 19 27.31 -2.93 10.77
C GLY A 19 26.28 -2.44 11.79
N SER A 20 25.12 -3.10 11.90
CA SER A 20 24.06 -2.76 12.87
C SER A 20 24.04 -3.66 14.10
N GLY A 21 24.89 -4.69 14.16
CA GLY A 21 24.90 -5.66 15.26
C GLY A 21 23.64 -6.53 15.34
N THR A 22 22.92 -6.70 14.22
CA THR A 22 21.68 -7.48 14.14
C THR A 22 21.87 -8.73 13.31
N ASP A 23 20.98 -9.71 13.47
CA ASP A 23 21.07 -10.95 12.69
C ASP A 23 20.61 -10.76 11.24
N ILE A 24 21.20 -11.52 10.32
CA ILE A 24 20.86 -11.47 8.89
C ILE A 24 19.39 -11.84 8.62
N GLN A 25 18.77 -12.69 9.46
CA GLN A 25 17.35 -13.03 9.37
C GLN A 25 16.46 -11.85 9.75
N GLN A 26 16.83 -11.06 10.75
CA GLN A 26 16.11 -9.85 11.13
C GLN A 26 16.17 -8.80 10.01
N VAL A 27 17.34 -8.65 9.39
CA VAL A 27 17.51 -7.80 8.21
C VAL A 27 16.65 -8.30 7.04
N ASN A 28 16.56 -9.62 6.82
CA ASN A 28 15.70 -10.19 5.79
C ASN A 28 14.21 -9.93 6.03
N ALA A 29 13.76 -10.06 7.28
CA ALA A 29 12.37 -9.81 7.66
C ALA A 29 11.99 -8.34 7.44
N LEU A 30 12.85 -7.42 7.89
CA LEU A 30 12.66 -5.99 7.70
C LEU A 30 12.59 -5.61 6.22
N MET A 31 13.48 -6.18 5.39
CA MET A 31 13.50 -5.93 3.95
C MET A 31 12.21 -6.41 3.26
N LYS A 32 11.65 -7.55 3.68
CA LYS A 32 10.35 -8.02 3.17
C LYS A 32 9.23 -7.05 3.53
N GLN A 33 9.13 -6.68 4.81
CA GLN A 33 8.12 -5.73 5.30
C GLN A 33 8.19 -4.39 4.55
N PHE A 34 9.40 -3.89 4.32
CA PHE A 34 9.61 -2.66 3.55
C PHE A 34 9.12 -2.80 2.10
N GLU A 35 9.43 -3.91 1.42
CA GLU A 35 9.00 -4.10 0.03
C GLU A 35 7.48 -4.25 -0.08
N ASP A 36 6.84 -4.92 0.88
CA ASP A 36 5.38 -5.03 0.96
C ASP A 36 4.72 -3.66 1.15
N MET A 37 5.27 -2.82 2.05
CA MET A 37 4.81 -1.45 2.22
C MET A 37 5.04 -0.60 0.96
N ARG A 38 6.19 -0.75 0.30
CA ARG A 38 6.50 -0.05 -0.97
C ARG A 38 5.52 -0.43 -2.08
N LYS A 39 5.16 -1.72 -2.15
CA LYS A 39 4.17 -2.26 -3.09
C LYS A 39 2.78 -1.72 -2.78
N MET A 40 2.37 -1.73 -1.51
CA MET A 40 1.10 -1.16 -1.06
C MET A 40 1.00 0.33 -1.41
N MET A 41 2.04 1.12 -1.10
CA MET A 41 2.12 2.55 -1.44
C MET A 41 2.02 2.78 -2.95
N ARG A 42 2.70 1.99 -3.78
CA ARG A 42 2.56 2.09 -5.24
C ARG A 42 1.16 1.74 -5.72
N THR A 43 0.55 0.68 -5.19
CA THR A 43 -0.81 0.27 -5.56
C THR A 43 -1.83 1.34 -5.16
N MET A 44 -1.71 1.90 -3.96
CA MET A 44 -2.56 2.97 -3.46
C MET A 44 -2.39 4.26 -4.29
N ASN A 45 -1.15 4.64 -4.61
CA ASN A 45 -0.88 5.80 -5.47
C ASN A 45 -1.45 5.59 -6.88
N LYS A 46 -1.27 4.41 -7.47
CA LYS A 46 -1.89 4.06 -8.76
C LYS A 46 -3.41 4.10 -8.69
N MET A 47 -4.02 3.59 -7.61
CA MET A 47 -5.47 3.58 -7.45
C MET A 47 -6.05 4.99 -7.24
N SER A 48 -5.30 5.86 -6.53
CA SER A 48 -5.62 7.28 -6.36
C SER A 48 -5.47 8.08 -7.67
N GLN A 49 -4.44 7.80 -8.48
CA GLN A 49 -4.25 8.42 -9.80
C GLN A 49 -5.22 7.91 -10.86
N THR A 50 -5.75 6.70 -10.71
CA THR A 50 -6.68 6.14 -11.69
C THR A 50 -8.05 6.78 -11.49
N LYS A 51 -8.37 7.79 -12.32
CA LYS A 51 -9.70 8.43 -12.41
C LYS A 51 -10.87 7.44 -12.43
N GLY A 52 -10.66 6.17 -12.80
CA GLY A 52 -11.66 5.10 -12.78
C GLY A 52 -11.98 4.51 -11.40
N GLY A 53 -11.05 4.46 -10.44
CA GLY A 53 -11.29 3.85 -9.12
C GLY A 53 -12.21 4.71 -8.25
N MET A 54 -11.95 6.01 -8.23
CA MET A 54 -12.81 6.97 -7.54
C MET A 54 -14.13 7.19 -8.30
N ALA A 55 -14.14 7.13 -9.64
CA ALA A 55 -15.37 7.18 -10.42
C ALA A 55 -16.24 5.93 -10.26
N GLN A 56 -15.66 4.72 -10.13
CA GLN A 56 -16.42 3.50 -9.83
C GLN A 56 -16.99 3.53 -8.41
N MET A 57 -16.21 4.01 -7.43
CA MET A 57 -16.72 4.23 -6.08
C MET A 57 -17.82 5.29 -6.06
N ALA A 58 -17.65 6.41 -6.76
CA ALA A 58 -18.69 7.45 -6.90
C ALA A 58 -19.93 6.95 -7.65
N LYS A 59 -19.78 6.01 -8.60
CA LYS A 59 -20.91 5.38 -9.31
C LYS A 59 -21.67 4.39 -8.41
N MET A 60 -20.95 3.67 -7.55
CA MET A 60 -21.54 2.75 -6.56
C MET A 60 -22.22 3.52 -5.41
N MET A 61 -21.61 4.59 -4.90
CA MET A 61 -22.21 5.48 -3.89
C MET A 61 -23.30 6.40 -4.47
N GLY A 62 -23.15 6.85 -5.71
CA GLY A 62 -24.15 7.63 -6.44
C GLY A 62 -25.40 6.81 -6.75
N GLY A 63 -25.26 5.49 -6.95
CA GLY A 63 -26.38 4.56 -7.02
C GLY A 63 -27.11 4.37 -5.69
N MET A 64 -26.45 4.63 -4.56
CA MET A 64 -27.02 4.48 -3.21
C MET A 64 -27.62 5.80 -2.68
N LYS A 65 -27.20 6.95 -3.19
CA LYS A 65 -27.79 8.29 -2.89
C LYS A 65 -28.89 8.70 -3.89
N GLY A 66 -29.17 7.89 -4.91
CA GLY A 66 -30.33 8.03 -5.81
C GLY A 66 -31.56 7.22 -5.42
N GLY A 67 -31.42 6.28 -4.48
CA GLY A 67 -32.52 5.54 -3.86
C GLY A 67 -32.96 6.24 -2.58
N GLY A 68 -33.71 7.34 -2.73
CA GLY A 68 -34.39 7.96 -1.60
C GLY A 68 -35.19 6.92 -0.84
N MET A 69 -34.83 6.74 0.42
CA MET A 69 -35.56 5.97 1.43
C MET A 69 -37.06 6.33 1.36
N PRO A 70 -37.94 5.43 0.87
CA PRO A 70 -39.37 5.70 0.87
C PRO A 70 -39.93 5.27 2.23
N GLY A 71 -40.51 6.22 2.97
CA GLY A 71 -41.53 5.85 3.97
C GLY A 71 -41.39 6.36 5.40
N MET A 72 -40.56 7.37 5.71
CA MET A 72 -40.66 8.04 7.01
C MET A 72 -41.25 9.43 6.85
N GLY A 73 -42.59 9.50 6.89
CA GLY A 73 -43.34 10.72 7.10
C GLY A 73 -44.52 10.91 6.15
N ARG A 74 -45.70 10.44 6.57
CA ARG A 74 -46.91 11.26 6.64
C ARG A 74 -48.05 10.50 7.33
N ARG A 75 -48.54 11.10 8.42
CA ARG A 75 -49.76 10.81 9.20
C ARG A 75 -49.60 9.77 10.30
#